data_AF-A0A1H0I486-F1
#
_entry.id   AF-A0A1H0I486-F1
#
_cell.length_a   1.000
_cell.length_b   1.000
_cell.length_c   1.000
_cell.angle_alpha   90.00
_cell.angle_beta   90.00
_cell.angle_gamma   90.00
#
_symmetry.space_group_name_H-M   'P 1'
#
loop_
_entity.id
_entity.type
_entity.pdbx_description
1 polymer ?
#
loop_
_entity_poly.entity_id
_entity_poly.type
_entity_poly.pdbx_seq_one_letter_code
_entity_poly.pdbx_strand_id
1 'polypeptide(L)'
;MAPAAYILCHAPALAGFRPMARRRSRRGTARVPALLAAAFAALLPPAPVMAQSFDEAVRSNLTLAVELCVHDILGTQPGLTGFRAAGFAYRMDGQPGQDVYHRFHAPADTVSAEIYEGQMAPHCAVRTAHLGLGEAIALVNTLLHERFPGKFRFAGDAQNPCRGFVETAGRALPVEVLFGSANDSAGCVEDGTTRITIAQFV
;
A
#
# COMPACT_ATOMS: atom_id res chain seq x y z
N MET A 1 -24.69 33.85 3.21
CA MET A 1 -24.02 34.62 4.27
C MET A 1 -24.84 34.49 5.56
N ALA A 2 -24.42 33.59 6.44
CA ALA A 2 -24.73 33.44 7.87
C ALA A 2 -24.05 32.13 8.34
N PRO A 3 -23.64 31.99 9.61
CA PRO A 3 -22.30 31.51 9.92
C PRO A 3 -22.23 30.23 10.79
N ALA A 4 -20.99 29.73 10.90
CA ALA A 4 -20.37 29.06 12.06
C ALA A 4 -20.90 27.70 12.55
N ALA A 5 -19.99 26.73 12.69
CA ALA A 5 -19.61 26.20 14.00
C ALA A 5 -18.36 25.29 13.90
N TYR A 6 -17.32 25.66 14.64
CA TYR A 6 -16.21 24.78 15.04
C TYR A 6 -16.74 23.73 16.02
N ILE A 7 -16.32 22.47 15.90
CA ILE A 7 -16.46 21.48 16.99
C ILE A 7 -15.07 20.96 17.35
N LEU A 8 -14.68 21.30 18.58
CA LEU A 8 -13.51 20.84 19.31
C LEU A 8 -13.69 19.40 19.81
N CYS A 9 -12.54 18.72 19.91
CA CYS A 9 -12.23 17.52 20.70
C CYS A 9 -13.14 17.23 21.91
N HIS A 10 -13.57 15.97 22.04
CA HIS A 10 -13.70 15.28 23.33
C HIS A 10 -13.57 13.76 23.14
N ALA A 11 -12.49 13.17 23.65
CA ALA A 11 -12.42 11.75 23.94
C ALA A 11 -12.95 11.50 25.37
N PRO A 12 -13.75 10.45 25.62
CA PRO A 12 -14.36 10.23 26.93
C PRO A 12 -13.41 9.55 27.92
N ALA A 13 -13.43 10.07 29.15
CA ALA A 13 -12.83 9.49 30.34
C ALA A 13 -13.66 8.29 30.84
N LEU A 14 -13.00 7.18 31.15
CA LEU A 14 -13.61 6.03 31.85
C LEU A 14 -13.45 6.18 33.36
N ALA A 15 -14.56 6.49 34.05
CA ALA A 15 -14.79 6.13 35.45
C ALA A 15 -14.95 4.60 35.53
N GLY A 16 -14.51 3.84 36.53
CA GLY A 16 -14.38 4.13 37.95
C GLY A 16 -15.44 3.33 38.71
N PHE A 17 -15.17 2.06 39.05
CA PHE A 17 -15.91 1.35 40.11
C PHE A 17 -15.04 0.28 40.81
N ARG A 18 -14.91 0.46 42.13
CA ARG A 18 -14.56 -0.51 43.19
C ARG A 18 -15.68 -0.34 44.24
N PRO A 19 -16.07 -1.36 45.05
CA PRO A 19 -15.26 -1.67 46.25
C PRO A 19 -15.41 -3.09 46.89
N MET A 20 -14.45 -3.35 47.81
CA MET A 20 -14.52 -4.10 49.10
C MET A 20 -15.08 -5.54 49.17
N ALA A 21 -14.58 -6.48 50.01
CA ALA A 21 -13.45 -6.59 50.94
C ALA A 21 -13.47 -8.02 51.53
N ARG A 22 -12.32 -8.61 51.89
CA ARG A 22 -12.19 -9.35 53.16
C ARG A 22 -10.73 -9.65 53.56
N ARG A 23 -10.47 -9.32 54.84
CA ARG A 23 -9.24 -9.44 55.64
C ARG A 23 -8.69 -10.87 55.78
N ARG A 24 -7.35 -10.99 55.88
CA ARG A 24 -6.59 -11.37 57.12
C ARG A 24 -5.08 -11.39 56.85
N SER A 25 -4.34 -10.47 57.47
CA SER A 25 -3.34 -10.73 58.53
C SER A 25 -2.27 -11.79 58.23
N ARG A 26 -1.03 -11.35 58.00
CA ARG A 26 0.15 -11.83 58.75
C ARG A 26 1.32 -10.84 58.64
N ARG A 27 1.90 -10.58 59.80
CA ARG A 27 3.12 -9.79 60.03
C ARG A 27 4.29 -10.43 59.30
N GLY A 28 5.14 -9.61 58.69
CA GLY A 28 6.38 -10.01 58.04
C GLY A 28 7.14 -8.79 57.57
N THR A 29 7.84 -8.15 58.51
CA THR A 29 8.83 -7.11 58.25
C THR A 29 9.98 -7.65 57.40
N ALA A 30 10.06 -7.22 56.15
CA ALA A 30 11.32 -7.09 55.41
C ALA A 30 11.14 -6.05 54.31
N ARG A 31 11.64 -4.83 54.55
CA ARG A 31 11.84 -3.82 53.50
C ARG A 31 13.00 -4.30 52.63
N VAL A 32 12.73 -4.68 51.39
CA VAL A 32 13.75 -4.73 50.33
C VAL A 32 13.22 -3.90 49.17
N PRO A 33 13.84 -2.74 48.86
CA PRO A 33 13.39 -1.90 47.76
C PRO A 33 13.92 -2.47 46.45
N ALA A 34 13.11 -3.26 45.75
CA ALA A 34 13.37 -3.62 44.36
C ALA A 34 12.85 -2.50 43.43
N LEU A 35 13.39 -1.29 43.61
CA LEU A 35 13.20 -0.13 42.72
C LEU A 35 14.53 0.09 42.00
N LEU A 36 14.95 -0.82 41.10
CA LEU A 36 16.19 -0.64 40.30
C LEU A 36 16.30 -1.59 39.09
N ALA A 37 15.19 -2.00 38.47
CA ALA A 37 15.21 -2.87 37.29
C ALA A 37 14.56 -2.24 36.04
N ALA A 38 14.33 -0.93 36.02
CA ALA A 38 13.68 -0.21 34.91
C ALA A 38 14.58 0.82 34.21
N ALA A 39 15.88 0.86 34.52
CA ALA A 39 16.80 1.89 34.00
C ALA A 39 17.79 1.41 32.93
N PHE A 40 17.85 0.11 32.61
CA PHE A 40 18.86 -0.43 31.69
C PHE A 40 18.38 -0.72 30.25
N ALA A 41 17.12 -0.41 29.91
CA ALA A 41 16.62 -0.59 28.55
C ALA A 41 16.86 0.63 27.63
N ALA A 42 17.36 1.76 28.16
CA ALA A 42 17.50 3.02 27.41
C ALA A 42 18.92 3.27 26.85
N LEU A 43 19.84 2.30 26.96
CA LEU A 43 21.25 2.46 26.55
C LEU A 43 21.66 1.55 25.39
N LEU A 44 20.72 0.81 24.77
CA LEU A 44 21.00 0.18 23.49
C LEU A 44 21.05 1.27 22.43
N PRO A 45 22.20 1.54 21.80
CA PRO A 45 22.22 2.43 20.64
C PRO A 45 21.25 1.86 19.61
N PRO A 46 20.44 2.70 18.94
CA PRO A 46 19.63 2.20 17.84
C PRO A 46 20.58 1.51 16.87
N ALA A 47 20.35 0.22 16.63
CA ALA A 47 21.09 -0.50 15.61
C ALA A 47 21.00 0.33 14.33
N PRO A 48 22.11 0.51 13.58
CA PRO A 48 22.07 1.29 12.36
C PRO A 48 21.00 0.67 11.46
N VAL A 49 19.92 1.41 11.21
CA VAL A 49 18.99 1.08 10.15
C VAL A 49 19.81 1.18 8.88
N MET A 50 20.18 0.04 8.30
CA MET A 50 20.85 0.00 7.02
C MET A 50 19.95 0.75 6.04
N ALA A 51 20.45 1.88 5.53
CA ALA A 51 19.74 2.61 4.49
C ALA A 51 19.52 1.65 3.34
N GLN A 52 18.26 1.42 3.00
CA GLN A 52 17.87 0.58 1.88
C GLN A 52 18.53 1.13 0.60
N SER A 53 19.01 0.24 -0.27
CA SER A 53 19.53 0.68 -1.57
C SER A 53 18.41 1.24 -2.44
N PHE A 54 18.73 2.12 -3.38
CA PHE A 54 17.73 2.69 -4.29
C PHE A 54 16.99 1.61 -5.08
N ASP A 55 17.71 0.63 -5.63
CA ASP A 55 17.12 -0.46 -6.41
C ASP A 55 16.18 -1.35 -5.56
N GLU A 56 16.52 -1.56 -4.29
CA GLU A 56 15.67 -2.29 -3.36
C GLU A 56 14.42 -1.48 -3.00
N ALA A 57 14.55 -0.16 -2.84
CA ALA A 57 13.41 0.74 -2.63
C ALA A 57 12.48 0.76 -3.86
N VAL A 58 13.03 0.76 -5.09
CA VAL A 58 12.23 0.64 -6.32
C VAL A 58 11.41 -0.64 -6.33
N ARG A 59 12.05 -1.81 -6.11
CA ARG A 59 11.35 -3.10 -6.09
C ARG A 59 10.29 -3.14 -4.98
N SER A 60 10.64 -2.73 -3.76
CA SER A 60 9.74 -2.73 -2.61
C SER A 60 8.51 -1.83 -2.84
N ASN A 61 8.74 -0.59 -3.31
CA ASN A 61 7.65 0.35 -3.57
C ASN A 61 6.79 -0.09 -4.76
N LEU A 62 7.38 -0.74 -5.77
CA LEU A 62 6.64 -1.26 -6.92
C LEU A 62 5.73 -2.42 -6.49
N THR A 63 6.27 -3.39 -5.75
CA THR A 63 5.53 -4.50 -5.18
C THR A 63 4.37 -4.01 -4.32
N LEU A 64 4.63 -3.06 -3.42
CA LEU A 64 3.60 -2.49 -2.54
C LEU A 64 2.51 -1.75 -3.32
N ALA A 65 2.88 -0.93 -4.30
CA ALA A 65 1.91 -0.22 -5.13
C ALA A 65 1.01 -1.17 -5.94
N VAL A 66 1.60 -2.23 -6.52
CA VAL A 66 0.84 -3.26 -7.23
C VAL A 66 -0.08 -4.03 -6.28
N GLU A 67 0.40 -4.41 -5.09
CA GLU A 67 -0.42 -5.09 -4.08
C GLU A 67 -1.63 -4.24 -3.68
N LEU A 68 -1.42 -2.96 -3.37
CA LEU A 68 -2.49 -2.03 -3.03
C LEU A 68 -3.51 -1.90 -4.16
N CYS A 69 -3.05 -1.83 -5.41
CA CYS A 69 -3.95 -1.79 -6.55
C CYS A 69 -4.73 -3.08 -6.71
N VAL A 70 -4.09 -4.24 -6.68
CA VAL A 70 -4.76 -5.55 -6.82
C VAL A 70 -5.79 -5.80 -5.70
N HIS A 71 -5.55 -5.28 -4.49
CA HIS A 71 -6.47 -5.42 -3.37
C HIS A 71 -7.74 -4.58 -3.55
N ASP A 72 -7.61 -3.32 -4.00
CA ASP A 72 -8.68 -2.31 -3.92
C ASP A 72 -9.00 -1.59 -5.26
N ILE A 73 -8.84 -2.24 -6.42
CA ILE A 73 -9.00 -1.68 -7.81
C ILE A 73 -10.17 -0.70 -8.07
N LEU A 74 -11.21 -0.64 -7.23
CA LEU A 74 -12.46 0.04 -7.58
C LEU A 74 -12.58 1.47 -7.03
N GLY A 75 -11.58 2.34 -7.19
CA GLY A 75 -11.75 3.77 -6.87
C GLY A 75 -12.37 4.01 -5.47
N THR A 76 -12.09 3.10 -4.54
CA THR A 76 -12.74 3.11 -3.23
C THR A 76 -11.82 3.86 -2.27
N GLN A 77 -12.41 4.60 -1.33
CA GLN A 77 -11.66 5.26 -0.24
C GLN A 77 -10.61 4.37 0.47
N PRO A 78 -10.83 3.05 0.65
CA PRO A 78 -9.81 2.10 1.09
C PRO A 78 -8.48 2.17 0.32
N GLY A 79 -8.50 2.11 -1.01
CA GLY A 79 -7.28 2.14 -1.83
C GLY A 79 -6.51 3.45 -1.67
N LEU A 80 -7.22 4.59 -1.67
CA LEU A 80 -6.61 5.91 -1.43
C LEU A 80 -5.98 6.03 -0.03
N THR A 81 -6.56 5.34 0.96
CA THR A 81 -6.06 5.32 2.33
C THR A 81 -4.83 4.43 2.46
N GLY A 82 -4.80 3.29 1.77
CA GLY A 82 -3.66 2.38 1.72
C GLY A 82 -2.38 3.05 1.23
N PHE A 83 -2.43 3.76 0.10
CA PHE A 83 -1.27 4.49 -0.43
C PHE A 83 -0.76 5.58 0.52
N ARG A 84 -1.66 6.35 1.13
CA ARG A 84 -1.29 7.38 2.11
C ARG A 84 -0.67 6.78 3.37
N ALA A 85 -1.21 5.67 3.86
CA ALA A 85 -0.67 4.94 5.01
C ALA A 85 0.71 4.34 4.71
N ALA A 86 0.96 3.95 3.46
CA ALA A 86 2.26 3.51 2.97
C ALA A 86 3.29 4.65 2.79
N GLY A 87 2.91 5.91 3.03
CA GLY A 87 3.81 7.06 2.93
C GLY A 87 3.97 7.64 1.53
N PHE A 88 3.12 7.25 0.57
CA PHE A 88 3.13 7.86 -0.76
C PHE A 88 2.57 9.29 -0.69
N ALA A 89 3.26 10.23 -1.32
CA ALA A 89 2.79 11.60 -1.46
C ALA A 89 1.58 11.63 -2.40
N TYR A 90 0.49 12.23 -1.93
CA TYR A 90 -0.80 12.23 -2.64
C TYR A 90 -1.09 13.56 -3.33
N ARG A 91 -1.61 13.49 -4.55
CA ARG A 91 -2.18 14.61 -5.30
C ARG A 91 -3.43 14.14 -6.05
N MET A 92 -4.41 15.02 -6.16
CA MET A 92 -5.58 14.81 -7.01
C MET A 92 -5.51 15.76 -8.20
N ASP A 93 -5.74 15.25 -9.40
CA ASP A 93 -5.99 16.05 -10.59
C ASP A 93 -7.41 15.80 -11.09
N GLY A 94 -8.06 16.85 -11.62
CA GLY A 94 -9.45 16.80 -12.05
C GLY A 94 -10.41 17.48 -11.06
N GLN A 95 -11.70 17.44 -11.40
CA GLN A 95 -12.78 18.02 -10.59
C GLN A 95 -13.83 16.96 -10.28
N PRO A 96 -14.44 16.98 -9.08
CA PRO A 96 -15.54 16.07 -8.75
C PRO A 96 -16.67 16.15 -9.78
N GLY A 97 -17.12 15.01 -10.29
CA GLY A 97 -18.13 14.92 -11.36
C GLY A 97 -17.55 14.95 -12.78
N GLN A 98 -16.23 14.95 -12.91
CA GLN A 98 -15.47 14.70 -14.15
C GLN A 98 -14.52 13.52 -13.93
N ASP A 99 -13.65 13.26 -14.90
CA ASP A 99 -12.52 12.37 -14.74
C ASP A 99 -11.57 12.89 -13.66
N VAL A 100 -11.32 12.05 -12.66
CA VAL A 100 -10.45 12.28 -11.52
C VAL A 100 -9.28 11.31 -11.57
N TYR A 101 -8.08 11.84 -11.37
CA TYR A 101 -6.86 11.06 -11.25
C TYR A 101 -6.27 11.26 -9.86
N HIS A 102 -6.22 10.19 -9.08
CA HIS A 102 -5.54 10.14 -7.79
C HIS A 102 -4.11 9.69 -8.02
N ARG A 103 -3.15 10.63 -7.92
CA ARG A 103 -1.72 10.38 -8.11
C ARG A 103 -1.03 10.18 -6.77
N PHE A 104 -0.15 9.19 -6.74
CA PHE A 104 0.65 8.79 -5.60
C PHE A 104 2.11 8.69 -6.01
N HIS A 105 3.02 9.28 -5.25
CA HIS A 105 4.45 9.23 -5.52
C HIS A 105 5.18 8.64 -4.33
N ALA A 106 5.94 7.57 -4.57
CA ALA A 106 6.83 7.00 -3.57
C ALA A 106 8.00 7.95 -3.28
N PRO A 107 8.67 7.83 -2.12
CA PRO A 107 9.87 8.61 -1.82
C PRO A 107 10.96 8.47 -2.90
N ALA A 108 11.72 9.54 -3.12
CA ALA A 108 12.81 9.59 -4.11
C ALA A 108 12.39 9.20 -5.54
N ASP A 109 11.11 9.41 -5.89
CA ASP A 109 10.54 9.17 -7.22
C ASP A 109 10.73 7.73 -7.74
N THR A 110 10.88 6.75 -6.85
CA THR A 110 11.12 5.36 -7.24
C THR A 110 9.96 4.77 -8.06
N VAL A 111 8.73 5.11 -7.67
CA VAL A 111 7.47 4.61 -8.25
C VAL A 111 6.42 5.69 -8.16
N SER A 112 5.57 5.76 -9.19
CA SER A 112 4.32 6.52 -9.14
C SER A 112 3.14 5.58 -9.37
N ALA A 113 2.01 5.85 -8.72
CA ALA A 113 0.75 5.18 -8.98
C ALA A 113 -0.33 6.20 -9.30
N GLU A 114 -1.29 5.80 -10.12
CA GLU A 114 -2.40 6.61 -10.59
C GLU A 114 -3.66 5.75 -10.51
N ILE A 115 -4.68 6.22 -9.80
CA ILE A 115 -6.01 5.61 -9.81
C ILE A 115 -6.93 6.56 -10.57
N TYR A 116 -7.53 6.05 -11.64
CA TYR A 116 -8.49 6.78 -12.44
C TYR A 116 -9.92 6.45 -12.01
N GLU A 117 -10.71 7.49 -11.79
CA GLU A 117 -12.14 7.43 -11.52
C GLU A 117 -12.84 8.40 -12.47
N GLY A 118 -13.76 7.93 -13.31
CA GLY A 118 -14.36 8.80 -14.31
C GLY A 118 -15.34 8.09 -15.22
N GLN A 119 -15.41 8.52 -16.48
CA GLN A 119 -16.32 7.94 -17.46
C GLN A 119 -15.87 6.58 -18.00
N MET A 120 -14.57 6.29 -17.98
CA MET A 120 -14.05 4.97 -18.35
C MET A 120 -14.07 3.99 -17.17
N ALA A 121 -13.83 2.71 -17.45
CA ALA A 121 -13.66 1.71 -16.41
C ALA A 121 -12.52 2.12 -15.45
N PRO A 122 -12.75 2.03 -14.13
CA PRO A 122 -11.73 2.38 -13.15
C PRO A 122 -10.52 1.47 -13.33
N HIS A 123 -9.34 2.08 -13.23
CA HIS A 123 -8.08 1.36 -13.30
C HIS A 123 -7.06 1.99 -12.38
N CYS A 124 -6.11 1.16 -11.94
CA CYS A 124 -4.88 1.63 -11.35
C CYS A 124 -3.74 1.43 -12.34
N ALA A 125 -2.85 2.42 -12.46
CA ALA A 125 -1.59 2.27 -13.15
C ALA A 125 -0.41 2.58 -12.23
N VAL A 126 0.58 1.71 -12.23
CA VAL A 126 1.83 1.87 -11.48
C VAL A 126 2.98 2.04 -12.48
N ARG A 127 3.85 3.02 -12.28
CA ARG A 127 4.94 3.36 -13.21
C ARG A 127 6.25 3.50 -12.47
N THR A 128 7.33 3.06 -13.10
CA THR A 128 8.70 3.34 -12.67
C THR A 128 9.62 3.56 -13.87
N ALA A 129 10.55 4.49 -13.74
CA ALA A 129 11.61 4.73 -14.71
C ALA A 129 12.91 3.96 -14.38
N HIS A 130 12.85 3.06 -13.40
CA HIS A 130 14.02 2.45 -12.76
C HIS A 130 13.98 0.93 -12.75
N LEU A 131 13.02 0.32 -13.46
CA LEU A 131 12.88 -1.12 -13.57
C LEU A 131 12.38 -1.49 -14.95
N GLY A 132 13.12 -2.39 -15.61
CA GLY A 132 12.76 -2.94 -16.91
C GLY A 132 11.57 -3.90 -16.86
N LEU A 133 10.97 -4.12 -18.03
CA LEU A 133 9.75 -4.88 -18.19
C LEU A 133 9.90 -6.33 -17.73
N GLY A 134 10.96 -7.02 -18.16
CA GLY A 134 11.21 -8.42 -17.80
C GLY A 134 11.36 -8.62 -16.29
N GLU A 135 12.07 -7.71 -15.62
CA GLU A 135 12.25 -7.74 -14.17
C GLU A 135 10.93 -7.42 -13.44
N ALA A 136 10.17 -6.44 -13.92
CA ALA A 136 8.86 -6.12 -13.35
C ALA A 136 7.86 -7.27 -13.49
N ILE A 137 7.82 -7.97 -14.64
CA ILE A 137 6.97 -9.15 -14.85
C ILE A 137 7.33 -10.26 -13.87
N ALA A 138 8.62 -10.56 -13.69
CA ALA A 138 9.07 -11.58 -12.74
C ALA A 138 8.73 -11.21 -11.29
N LEU A 139 8.89 -9.93 -10.93
CA LEU A 139 8.56 -9.42 -9.60
C LEU A 139 7.05 -9.54 -9.32
N VAL A 140 6.21 -9.11 -10.25
CA VAL A 140 4.75 -9.19 -10.12
C VAL A 140 4.28 -10.64 -10.14
N ASN A 141 4.89 -11.51 -10.95
CA ASN A 141 4.60 -12.94 -10.93
C ASN A 141 4.75 -13.53 -9.52
N THR A 142 5.88 -13.21 -8.87
CA THR A 142 6.19 -13.67 -7.51
C THR A 142 5.16 -13.12 -6.52
N LEU A 143 4.91 -11.81 -6.56
CA LEU A 143 3.91 -11.15 -5.72
C LEU A 143 2.53 -11.80 -5.85
N LEU A 144 2.05 -12.02 -7.08
CA LEU A 144 0.72 -12.56 -7.32
C LEU A 144 0.58 -14.01 -6.83
N HIS A 145 1.62 -14.83 -6.98
CA HIS A 145 1.61 -16.21 -6.48
C HIS A 145 1.67 -16.28 -4.96
N GLU A 146 2.44 -15.40 -4.31
CA GLU A 146 2.60 -15.41 -2.85
C GLU A 146 1.41 -14.79 -2.12
N ARG A 147 0.89 -13.66 -2.62
CA ARG A 147 -0.17 -12.88 -1.95
C ARG A 147 -1.58 -13.25 -2.41
N PHE A 148 -1.71 -13.78 -3.63
CA PHE A 148 -3.01 -14.10 -4.23
C PHE A 148 -3.00 -15.51 -4.85
N PRO A 149 -2.69 -16.56 -4.06
CA PRO A 149 -2.47 -17.91 -4.58
C PRO A 149 -3.68 -18.42 -5.36
N GLY A 150 -3.45 -18.83 -6.61
CA GLY A 150 -4.48 -19.37 -7.52
C GLY A 150 -5.47 -18.34 -8.07
N LYS A 151 -5.38 -17.07 -7.65
CA LYS A 151 -6.30 -16.02 -8.13
C LYS A 151 -5.95 -15.58 -9.55
N PHE A 152 -4.66 -15.43 -9.86
CA PHE A 152 -4.20 -14.97 -11.17
C PHE A 152 -3.46 -16.08 -11.91
N ARG A 153 -3.63 -16.10 -13.24
CA ARG A 153 -2.81 -16.90 -14.15
C ARG A 153 -2.07 -15.99 -15.11
N PHE A 154 -0.88 -16.39 -15.53
CA PHE A 154 -0.17 -15.71 -16.60
C PHE A 154 -0.94 -15.89 -17.93
N ALA A 155 -1.10 -14.80 -18.66
CA ALA A 155 -1.75 -14.71 -19.96
C ALA A 155 -0.83 -14.15 -21.06
N GLY A 156 0.39 -13.74 -20.71
CA GLY A 156 1.45 -13.45 -21.66
C GLY A 156 2.02 -14.70 -22.33
N ASP A 157 2.75 -14.47 -23.42
CA ASP A 157 3.50 -15.50 -24.15
C ASP A 157 4.84 -14.94 -24.63
N ALA A 158 5.59 -15.73 -25.40
CA ALA A 158 6.90 -15.32 -25.90
C ALA A 158 6.83 -14.14 -26.90
N GLN A 159 5.70 -13.94 -27.58
CA GLN A 159 5.49 -12.88 -28.54
C GLN A 159 4.97 -11.59 -27.88
N ASN A 160 4.20 -11.73 -26.80
CA ASN A 160 3.62 -10.62 -26.07
C ASN A 160 3.57 -10.93 -24.56
N PRO A 161 4.70 -10.78 -23.84
CA PRO A 161 4.73 -10.97 -22.39
C PRO A 161 3.90 -9.90 -21.65
N CYS A 162 3.60 -8.77 -22.30
CA CYS A 162 2.87 -7.66 -21.72
C CYS A 162 1.37 -7.90 -21.50
N ARG A 163 0.80 -8.98 -22.06
CA ARG A 163 -0.54 -9.42 -21.65
C ARG A 163 -0.60 -9.84 -20.17
N GLY A 164 0.56 -10.08 -19.56
CA GLY A 164 0.70 -10.16 -18.11
C GLY A 164 -0.18 -11.23 -17.48
N PHE A 165 -1.05 -10.85 -16.55
CA PHE A 165 -1.85 -11.76 -15.75
C PHE A 165 -3.34 -11.45 -15.86
N VAL A 166 -4.15 -12.49 -15.74
CA VAL A 166 -5.61 -12.38 -15.70
C VAL A 166 -6.16 -13.17 -14.52
N GLU A 167 -7.19 -12.63 -13.87
CA GLU A 167 -7.92 -13.31 -12.81
C GLU A 167 -8.59 -14.59 -13.34
N THR A 168 -8.45 -15.69 -12.60
CA THR A 168 -8.70 -17.05 -13.10
C THR A 168 -10.16 -17.49 -12.98
N ALA A 169 -11.00 -16.83 -12.17
CA ALA A 169 -12.41 -17.24 -12.02
C ALA A 169 -13.36 -16.19 -11.40
N GLY A 170 -14.63 -16.26 -11.83
CA GLY A 170 -15.82 -15.95 -11.02
C GLY A 170 -16.55 -14.64 -11.31
N ARG A 171 -15.92 -13.71 -12.03
CA ARG A 171 -16.51 -12.40 -12.35
C ARG A 171 -16.89 -12.32 -13.82
N ALA A 172 -17.94 -11.55 -14.12
CA ALA A 172 -18.30 -11.23 -15.50
C ALA A 172 -17.16 -10.46 -16.20
N LEU A 173 -16.41 -9.64 -15.44
CA LEU A 173 -15.26 -8.87 -15.89
C LEU A 173 -14.04 -9.23 -15.02
N PRO A 174 -13.09 -10.03 -15.53
CA PRO A 174 -11.89 -10.39 -14.78
C PRO A 174 -10.99 -9.18 -14.59
N VAL A 175 -10.25 -9.14 -13.48
CA VAL A 175 -9.14 -8.21 -13.32
C VAL A 175 -7.98 -8.65 -14.19
N GLU A 176 -7.45 -7.74 -14.99
CA GLU A 176 -6.23 -7.91 -15.78
C GLU A 176 -5.09 -7.07 -15.21
N VAL A 177 -3.88 -7.61 -15.24
CA VAL A 177 -2.62 -6.96 -14.90
C VAL A 177 -1.77 -6.95 -16.16
N LEU A 178 -1.78 -5.81 -16.86
CA LEU A 178 -1.07 -5.61 -18.12
C LEU A 178 0.23 -4.85 -17.89
N PHE A 179 1.22 -5.06 -18.75
CA PHE A 179 2.50 -4.37 -18.70
C PHE A 179 2.73 -3.54 -19.96
N GLY A 180 3.63 -2.57 -19.88
CA GLY A 180 4.13 -1.78 -21.00
C GLY A 180 5.32 -0.93 -20.57
N SER A 181 5.87 -0.14 -21.49
CA SER A 181 6.86 0.90 -21.15
C SER A 181 6.22 1.97 -20.26
N ALA A 182 7.01 2.63 -19.41
CA ALA A 182 6.49 3.71 -18.57
C ALA A 182 5.81 4.81 -19.40
N ASN A 183 6.24 5.06 -20.64
CA ASN A 183 5.74 6.13 -21.50
C ASN A 183 4.75 5.66 -22.59
N ASP A 184 4.64 4.35 -22.80
CA ASP A 184 3.73 3.77 -23.78
C ASP A 184 3.07 2.51 -23.20
N SER A 185 1.80 2.63 -22.83
CA SER A 185 1.02 1.52 -22.26
C SER A 185 0.71 0.41 -23.26
N ALA A 186 0.80 0.68 -24.57
CA ALA A 186 0.61 -0.33 -25.62
C ALA A 186 1.95 -0.96 -26.07
N GLY A 187 3.06 -0.25 -25.82
CA GLY A 187 4.40 -0.67 -26.17
C GLY A 187 4.92 -1.76 -25.23
N CYS A 188 5.08 -2.98 -25.76
CA CYS A 188 5.80 -4.06 -25.08
C CYS A 188 7.30 -3.98 -25.40
N VAL A 189 7.97 -2.98 -24.82
CA VAL A 189 9.37 -2.67 -25.12
C VAL A 189 10.20 -2.73 -23.85
N GLU A 190 11.34 -3.42 -23.92
CA GLU A 190 12.33 -3.44 -22.85
C GLU A 190 13.24 -2.20 -22.98
N ASP A 191 12.88 -1.11 -22.30
CA ASP A 191 13.61 0.16 -22.31
C ASP A 191 14.15 0.59 -20.93
N GLY A 192 14.15 -0.34 -19.95
CA GLY A 192 14.53 -0.07 -18.57
C GLY A 192 13.45 0.63 -17.74
N THR A 193 12.26 0.81 -18.31
CA THR A 193 11.10 1.40 -17.63
C THR A 193 9.91 0.45 -17.68
N THR A 194 8.93 0.67 -16.80
CA THR A 194 7.70 -0.14 -16.80
C THR A 194 6.49 0.68 -16.38
N ARG A 195 5.35 0.42 -17.03
CA ARG A 195 3.99 0.70 -16.56
C ARG A 195 3.26 -0.61 -16.38
N ILE A 196 2.58 -0.75 -15.23
CA ILE A 196 1.70 -1.87 -14.90
C ILE A 196 0.29 -1.30 -14.80
N THR A 197 -0.63 -1.77 -15.62
CA THR A 197 -2.04 -1.35 -15.59
C THR A 197 -2.89 -2.47 -15.03
N ILE A 198 -3.61 -2.19 -13.95
CA ILE A 198 -4.53 -3.12 -13.31
C ILE A 198 -5.95 -2.59 -13.49
N ALA A 199 -6.78 -3.31 -14.25
CA ALA A 199 -8.10 -2.85 -14.67
C ALA A 199 -9.10 -4.00 -14.80
N GLN A 200 -10.38 -3.66 -14.85
CA GLN A 200 -11.45 -4.56 -15.32
C GLN A 200 -11.89 -4.07 -16.70
N PHE A 201 -11.53 -4.81 -17.75
CA PHE A 201 -11.95 -4.48 -19.12
C PHE A 201 -13.39 -4.99 -19.34
N VAL A 202 -14.25 -4.10 -19.82
CA VAL A 202 -15.69 -4.31 -20.10
C VAL A 202 -15.91 -4.71 -21.54
#